data_AF-A0A7J8LA45-F1
#
_entry.id   AF-A0A7J8LA45-F1
#
_cell.length_a   1.000
_cell.length_b   1.000
_cell.length_c   1.000
_cell.angle_alpha   90.00
_cell.angle_beta   90.00
_cell.angle_gamma   90.00
#
_symmetry.space_group_name_H-M   'P 1'
#
loop_
_entity.id
_entity.type
_entity.pdbx_description
1 polymer ?
#
loop_
_entity_poly.entity_id
_entity_poly.type
_entity_poly.pdbx_seq_one_letter_code
_entity_poly.pdbx_strand_id
1 'polypeptide(L)'
;YLNFAPPGRNTHLVKELRTRIKDVERTVGEASMDSELPRRASQKMRSMEVLLAKASQVFPDCSAMVRKLRAMAYNAEDQIRAWKNEESYLVQLAGRTTPKGLHCLSMQLTAEYFSLQPEEREFPNQKKLNDPDLYHYAVFSNNILACAVVINSTISSAKEPEKIGFHVVTDYLNLPAISMWFLLNPPGKATIHIQSVESFDWLSTKYNSTLKEQKSYDPRYSSALNHLRFYLPDIFPALNKIVLLDHDVVVQRDLTGIWSVDMKGKVNAAVETCRESEASFRTMHMFLNFSDPFLAKKFNANACTWAF
;
A
#
# COMPACT_ATOMS: atom_id res chain seq x y z
N TYR A 1 13.99 -43.24 -12.88
CA TYR A 1 13.61 -44.15 -13.98
C TYR A 1 12.11 -44.16 -14.29
N LEU A 2 11.22 -44.34 -13.30
CA LEU A 2 9.76 -44.48 -13.52
C LEU A 2 9.09 -43.34 -14.30
N ASN A 3 9.56 -42.11 -14.11
CA ASN A 3 9.01 -40.91 -14.77
C ASN A 3 9.75 -40.54 -16.08
N PHE A 4 10.77 -41.31 -16.48
CA PHE A 4 11.66 -40.99 -17.62
C PHE A 4 11.62 -42.04 -18.73
N ALA A 5 10.86 -43.13 -18.55
CA ALA A 5 10.63 -44.12 -19.60
C ALA A 5 9.68 -43.55 -20.67
N PRO A 6 10.02 -43.62 -21.97
CA PRO A 6 9.10 -43.25 -23.04
C PRO A 6 7.83 -44.11 -23.01
N PRO A 7 6.64 -43.56 -23.34
CA PRO A 7 5.42 -44.35 -23.46
C PRO A 7 5.64 -45.51 -24.45
N GLY A 8 5.43 -46.75 -24.00
CA GLY A 8 5.54 -47.95 -24.84
C GLY A 8 6.92 -48.63 -24.90
N ARG A 9 7.99 -48.04 -24.35
CA ARG A 9 9.33 -48.66 -24.30
C ARG A 9 9.67 -49.11 -22.86
N ASN A 10 10.15 -50.35 -22.68
CA ASN A 10 10.56 -50.92 -21.39
C ASN A 10 9.47 -50.94 -20.28
N THR A 11 8.22 -51.16 -20.67
CA THR A 11 7.05 -51.27 -19.77
C THR A 11 7.22 -52.36 -18.71
N HIS A 12 7.88 -53.48 -19.06
CA HIS A 12 8.21 -54.55 -18.12
C HIS A 12 9.13 -54.07 -16.98
N LEU A 13 10.21 -53.36 -17.32
CA LEU A 13 11.17 -52.85 -16.35
C LEU A 13 10.55 -51.80 -15.42
N VAL A 14 9.68 -50.92 -15.95
CA VAL A 14 8.94 -49.91 -15.17
C VAL A 14 7.95 -50.58 -14.22
N LYS A 15 7.23 -51.63 -14.68
CA LYS A 15 6.30 -52.40 -13.84
C LYS A 15 7.05 -53.14 -12.74
N GLU A 16 8.18 -53.78 -13.07
CA GLU A 16 9.05 -54.48 -12.14
C GLU A 16 9.63 -53.53 -11.08
N LEU A 17 10.11 -52.35 -11.49
CA LEU A 17 10.55 -51.29 -10.59
C LEU A 17 9.44 -50.85 -9.63
N ARG A 18 8.21 -50.60 -10.11
CA ARG A 18 7.09 -50.23 -9.25
C ARG A 18 6.75 -51.32 -8.23
N THR A 19 6.75 -52.59 -8.65
CA THR A 19 6.48 -53.72 -7.75
C THR A 19 7.57 -53.84 -6.69
N ARG A 20 8.85 -53.72 -7.07
CA ARG A 20 9.97 -53.81 -6.12
C ARG A 20 10.03 -52.64 -5.14
N ILE A 21 9.69 -51.43 -5.57
CA ILE A 21 9.58 -50.27 -4.67
C ILE A 21 8.55 -50.55 -3.58
N LYS A 22 7.34 -51.00 -3.95
CA LYS A 22 6.30 -51.36 -2.97
C LYS A 22 6.74 -52.48 -2.03
N ASP A 23 7.43 -53.49 -2.54
CA ASP A 23 7.95 -54.61 -1.73
C ASP A 23 8.99 -54.14 -0.70
N VAL A 24 9.87 -53.21 -1.07
CA VAL A 24 10.90 -52.64 -0.19
C VAL A 24 10.27 -51.67 0.81
N GLU A 25 9.41 -50.75 0.37
CA GLU A 25 8.67 -49.83 1.24
C GLU A 25 7.87 -50.58 2.31
N ARG A 26 7.18 -51.67 1.95
CA ARG A 26 6.46 -52.50 2.92
C ARG A 26 7.38 -53.27 3.87
N THR A 27 8.60 -53.60 3.46
CA THR A 27 9.53 -54.40 4.29
C THR A 27 10.34 -53.51 5.24
N VAL A 28 10.60 -52.26 4.85
CA VAL A 28 11.47 -51.32 5.58
C VAL A 28 10.68 -50.22 6.27
N GLY A 29 9.48 -49.87 5.77
CA GLY A 29 8.72 -48.69 6.21
C GLY A 29 8.23 -48.70 7.66
N GLU A 30 8.23 -49.87 8.32
CA GLU A 30 7.86 -50.02 9.74
C GLU A 30 9.08 -50.16 10.67
N ALA A 31 10.31 -50.27 10.12
CA ALA A 31 11.53 -50.48 10.89
C ALA A 31 12.28 -49.16 11.11
N SER A 32 12.64 -48.89 12.36
CA SER A 32 13.41 -47.70 12.78
C SER A 32 14.90 -48.01 13.03
N MET A 33 15.22 -49.28 13.28
CA MET A 33 16.58 -49.80 13.50
C MET A 33 16.82 -51.09 12.71
N ASP A 34 18.08 -51.36 12.35
CA ASP A 34 18.46 -52.54 11.54
C ASP A 34 18.06 -53.89 12.18
N SER A 35 17.96 -53.94 13.51
CA SER A 35 17.51 -55.13 14.26
C SER A 35 16.03 -55.48 14.05
N GLU A 36 15.22 -54.52 13.59
CA GLU A 36 13.77 -54.66 13.36
C GLU A 36 13.46 -55.16 11.94
N LEU A 37 14.48 -55.22 11.08
CA LEU A 37 14.31 -55.66 9.70
C LEU A 37 14.09 -57.18 9.63
N PRO A 38 13.07 -57.65 8.87
CA PRO A 38 12.89 -59.08 8.63
C PRO A 38 14.13 -59.71 8.02
N ARG A 39 14.44 -60.98 8.34
CA ARG A 39 15.60 -61.72 7.79
C ARG A 39 15.72 -61.69 6.26
N ARG A 40 14.61 -61.47 5.53
CA ARG A 40 14.55 -61.38 4.06
C ARG A 40 14.73 -59.96 3.52
N ALA A 41 14.88 -58.94 4.38
CA ALA A 41 15.04 -57.55 3.97
C ALA A 41 16.32 -57.35 3.15
N SER A 42 17.44 -57.90 3.60
CA SER A 42 18.73 -57.84 2.87
C SER A 42 18.64 -58.45 1.47
N GLN A 43 17.92 -59.56 1.31
CA GLN A 43 17.71 -60.20 0.02
C GLN A 43 16.83 -59.33 -0.92
N LYS A 44 15.79 -58.70 -0.37
CA LYS A 44 14.92 -57.78 -1.14
C LYS A 44 15.66 -56.50 -1.55
N MET A 45 16.49 -55.94 -0.67
CA MET A 45 17.36 -54.79 -0.98
C MET A 45 18.37 -55.14 -2.08
N ARG A 46 19.04 -56.29 -2.00
CA ARG A 46 19.96 -56.76 -3.04
C ARG A 46 19.26 -56.98 -4.38
N SER A 47 18.01 -57.45 -4.35
CA SER A 47 17.20 -57.62 -5.57
C SER A 47 16.83 -56.27 -6.21
N MET A 48 16.56 -55.25 -5.38
CA MET A 48 16.33 -53.88 -5.84
C MET A 48 17.60 -53.25 -6.43
N GLU A 49 18.76 -53.48 -5.81
CA GLU A 49 20.06 -53.01 -6.29
C GLU A 49 20.38 -53.54 -7.69
N VAL A 50 20.20 -54.84 -7.91
CA VAL A 50 20.39 -55.47 -9.24
C VAL A 50 19.44 -54.85 -10.27
N LEU A 51 18.19 -54.59 -9.88
CA LEU A 51 17.21 -53.98 -10.78
C LEU A 51 17.56 -52.51 -11.11
N LEU A 52 18.10 -51.76 -10.16
CA LEU A 52 18.58 -50.39 -10.35
C LEU A 52 19.80 -50.34 -11.27
N ALA A 53 20.75 -51.26 -11.11
CA ALA A 53 21.91 -51.39 -12.00
C ALA A 53 21.49 -51.72 -13.44
N LYS A 54 20.47 -52.58 -13.60
CA LYS A 54 19.85 -52.85 -14.91
C LYS A 54 19.16 -51.62 -15.48
N ALA A 55 18.47 -50.84 -14.64
CA ALA A 55 17.81 -49.61 -15.07
C ALA A 55 18.81 -48.54 -15.49
N SER A 56 19.94 -48.36 -14.81
CA SER A 56 20.96 -47.39 -15.19
C SER A 56 21.60 -47.71 -16.54
N GLN A 57 21.77 -48.99 -16.88
CA GLN A 57 22.27 -49.41 -18.19
C GLN A 57 21.26 -49.22 -19.32
N VAL A 58 19.97 -49.36 -19.02
CA VAL A 58 18.87 -49.21 -20.00
C VAL A 58 18.53 -47.74 -20.26
N PHE A 59 18.84 -46.84 -19.32
CA PHE A 59 18.67 -45.39 -19.45
C PHE A 59 20.03 -44.67 -19.40
N PRO A 60 20.95 -44.89 -20.36
CA PRO A 60 22.27 -44.28 -20.36
C PRO A 60 22.23 -42.79 -20.76
N ASP A 61 21.18 -42.37 -21.47
CA ASP A 61 21.03 -41.00 -21.96
C ASP A 61 20.40 -40.09 -20.91
N CYS A 62 21.26 -39.40 -20.16
CA CYS A 62 20.85 -38.37 -19.21
C CYS A 62 20.22 -37.13 -19.88
N SER A 63 20.36 -36.94 -21.20
CA SER A 63 19.83 -35.76 -21.91
C SER A 63 18.31 -35.62 -21.75
N ALA A 64 17.58 -36.73 -21.86
CA ALA A 64 16.13 -36.73 -21.65
C ALA A 64 15.76 -36.39 -20.20
N MET A 65 16.55 -36.83 -19.22
CA MET A 65 16.37 -36.54 -17.80
C MET A 65 16.68 -35.06 -17.51
N VAL A 66 17.80 -34.55 -18.02
CA VAL A 66 18.21 -33.14 -17.90
C VAL A 66 17.18 -32.22 -18.53
N ARG A 67 16.69 -32.53 -19.74
CA ARG A 67 15.65 -31.75 -20.41
C ARG A 67 14.35 -31.71 -19.59
N LYS A 68 13.94 -32.84 -19.01
CA LYS A 68 12.75 -32.91 -18.16
C LYS A 68 12.93 -32.18 -16.84
N LEU A 69 14.08 -32.34 -16.17
CA LEU A 69 14.41 -31.59 -14.95
C LEU A 69 14.47 -30.09 -15.21
N ARG A 70 15.06 -29.66 -16.33
CA ARG A 70 15.08 -28.26 -16.75
C ARG A 70 13.67 -27.72 -17.01
N ALA A 71 12.81 -28.48 -17.68
CA ALA A 71 11.41 -28.10 -17.85
C ALA A 71 10.65 -28.01 -16.52
N MET A 72 10.90 -28.95 -15.59
CA MET A 72 10.34 -28.89 -14.24
C MET A 72 10.86 -27.68 -13.45
N ALA A 73 12.14 -27.34 -13.57
CA ALA A 73 12.73 -26.16 -12.95
C ALA A 73 12.12 -24.87 -13.50
N TYR A 74 12.03 -24.72 -14.83
CA TYR A 74 11.35 -23.58 -15.45
C TYR A 74 9.88 -23.46 -15.02
N ASN A 75 9.15 -24.57 -14.97
CA ASN A 75 7.76 -24.56 -14.51
C ASN A 75 7.65 -24.17 -13.03
N ALA A 76 8.58 -24.63 -12.18
CA ALA A 76 8.63 -24.22 -10.77
C ALA A 76 8.99 -22.73 -10.63
N GLU A 77 9.94 -22.22 -11.42
CA GLU A 77 10.29 -20.79 -11.45
C GLU A 77 9.12 -19.92 -11.90
N ASP A 78 8.35 -20.36 -12.90
CA ASP A 78 7.18 -19.65 -13.39
C ASP A 78 6.06 -19.62 -12.34
N GLN A 79 5.82 -20.74 -11.65
CA GLN A 79 4.90 -20.79 -10.51
C GLN A 79 5.32 -19.86 -9.37
N ILE A 80 6.62 -19.85 -9.01
CA ILE A 80 7.16 -18.93 -8.00
C ILE A 80 6.92 -17.47 -8.43
N ARG A 81 7.10 -17.15 -9.72
CA ARG A 81 6.85 -15.80 -10.24
C ARG A 81 5.37 -15.43 -10.14
N ALA A 82 4.47 -16.35 -10.50
CA ALA A 82 3.03 -16.15 -10.36
C ALA A 82 2.63 -15.90 -8.89
N TRP A 83 3.12 -16.72 -7.96
CA TRP A 83 2.87 -16.54 -6.53
C TRP A 83 3.44 -15.23 -5.98
N LYS A 84 4.64 -14.82 -6.41
CA LYS A 84 5.20 -13.51 -6.02
C LYS A 84 4.34 -12.34 -6.50
N ASN A 85 3.79 -12.43 -7.72
CA ASN A 85 2.89 -11.40 -8.23
C ASN A 85 1.59 -11.35 -7.42
N GLU A 86 1.03 -12.51 -7.08
CA GLU A 86 -0.17 -12.63 -6.25
C GLU A 86 0.06 -12.14 -4.81
N GLU A 87 1.17 -12.53 -4.19
CA GLU A 87 1.59 -12.05 -2.88
C GLU A 87 1.73 -10.52 -2.88
N SER A 88 2.45 -9.96 -3.85
CA SER A 88 2.61 -8.52 -3.99
C SER A 88 1.26 -7.82 -4.14
N TYR A 89 0.31 -8.40 -4.87
CA TYR A 89 -1.04 -7.87 -5.02
C TYR A 89 -1.81 -7.92 -3.68
N LEU A 90 -1.76 -9.04 -2.97
CA LEU A 90 -2.44 -9.22 -1.68
C LEU A 90 -1.87 -8.30 -0.60
N VAL A 91 -0.56 -8.09 -0.56
CA VAL A 91 0.09 -7.14 0.36
C VAL A 91 -0.38 -5.70 0.07
N GLN A 92 -0.43 -5.31 -1.21
CA GLN A 92 -0.96 -4.00 -1.60
C GLN A 92 -2.44 -3.84 -1.25
N LEU A 93 -3.24 -4.90 -1.41
CA LEU A 93 -4.64 -4.90 -1.03
C LEU A 93 -4.80 -4.76 0.48
N ALA A 94 -4.08 -5.58 1.26
CA ALA A 94 -4.10 -5.56 2.72
C ALA A 94 -3.69 -4.20 3.29
N GLY A 95 -2.67 -3.56 2.70
CA GLY A 95 -2.24 -2.20 3.07
C GLY A 95 -3.28 -1.10 2.77
N ARG A 96 -4.29 -1.38 1.94
CA ARG A 96 -5.38 -0.45 1.60
C ARG A 96 -6.70 -0.79 2.28
N THR A 97 -6.91 -2.05 2.66
CA THR A 97 -8.15 -2.45 3.31
C THR A 97 -8.21 -1.94 4.74
N THR A 98 -9.30 -1.26 5.07
CA THR A 98 -9.58 -0.84 6.43
C THR A 98 -9.74 -2.07 7.33
N PRO A 99 -8.99 -2.17 8.46
CA PRO A 99 -9.19 -3.22 9.45
C PRO A 99 -10.66 -3.32 9.86
N LYS A 100 -11.18 -4.54 10.07
CA LYS A 100 -12.61 -4.76 10.34
C LYS A 100 -13.15 -3.87 11.47
N GLY A 101 -12.39 -3.70 12.56
CA GLY A 101 -12.80 -2.84 13.67
C GLY A 101 -12.96 -1.37 13.27
N LEU A 102 -12.03 -0.83 12.47
CA LEU A 102 -12.12 0.54 11.96
C LEU A 102 -13.24 0.69 10.93
N HIS A 103 -13.52 -0.35 10.15
CA HIS A 103 -14.66 -0.37 9.23
C HIS A 103 -15.99 -0.35 10.00
N CYS A 104 -16.13 -1.16 11.06
CA CYS A 104 -17.30 -1.13 11.94
C CYS A 104 -17.50 0.25 12.58
N LEU A 105 -16.42 0.88 13.07
CA LEU A 105 -16.48 2.24 13.61
C LEU A 105 -17.01 3.23 12.56
N SER A 106 -16.47 3.20 11.35
CA SER A 106 -16.93 4.05 10.24
C SER A 106 -18.41 3.83 9.93
N MET A 107 -18.86 2.56 9.83
CA MET A 107 -20.27 2.24 9.60
C MET A 107 -21.18 2.73 10.72
N GLN A 108 -20.78 2.56 11.98
CA GLN A 108 -21.56 3.00 13.13
C GLN A 108 -21.70 4.53 13.15
N LEU A 109 -20.59 5.25 12.98
CA LEU A 109 -20.60 6.72 12.91
C LEU A 109 -21.46 7.24 11.76
N THR A 110 -21.41 6.59 10.59
CA THR A 110 -22.28 6.93 9.46
C THR A 110 -23.76 6.70 9.79
N ALA A 111 -24.10 5.58 10.44
CA ALA A 111 -25.47 5.31 10.84
C ALA A 111 -25.99 6.34 11.86
N GLU A 112 -25.16 6.72 12.83
CA GLU A 112 -25.46 7.77 13.81
C GLU A 112 -25.63 9.14 13.14
N TYR A 113 -24.76 9.51 12.20
CA TYR A 113 -24.86 10.76 11.44
C TYR A 113 -26.22 10.92 10.74
N PHE A 114 -26.68 9.88 10.05
CA PHE A 114 -27.95 9.91 9.35
C PHE A 114 -29.17 9.78 10.27
N SER A 115 -28.96 9.39 11.53
CA SER A 115 -30.01 9.36 12.54
C SER A 115 -30.28 10.75 13.16
N LEU A 116 -29.31 11.66 13.10
CA LEU A 116 -29.46 13.06 13.54
C LEU A 116 -30.36 13.87 12.60
N GLN A 117 -31.05 14.89 13.14
CA GLN A 117 -31.72 15.91 12.32
C GLN A 117 -30.69 16.80 11.59
N PRO A 118 -31.03 17.43 10.45
CA PRO A 118 -30.12 18.29 9.72
C PRO A 118 -29.48 19.41 10.57
N GLU A 119 -30.22 19.99 11.49
CA GLU A 119 -29.76 21.08 12.37
C GLU A 119 -28.72 20.59 13.39
N GLU A 120 -28.80 19.33 13.79
CA GLU A 120 -27.84 18.69 14.72
C GLU A 120 -26.52 18.31 14.02
N ARG A 121 -26.49 18.34 12.68
CA ARG A 121 -25.28 18.05 11.89
C ARG A 121 -24.42 19.29 11.66
N GLU A 122 -24.89 20.47 12.03
CA GLU A 122 -24.17 21.71 11.82
C GLU A 122 -23.07 21.94 12.87
N PHE A 123 -21.84 22.15 12.40
CA PHE A 123 -20.76 22.58 13.29
C PHE A 123 -20.95 24.02 13.77
N PRO A 124 -20.51 24.36 15.00
CA PRO A 124 -20.53 25.74 15.47
C PRO A 124 -19.52 26.61 14.71
N ASN A 125 -19.71 27.93 14.77
CA ASN A 125 -18.76 28.94 14.27
C ASN A 125 -18.47 28.90 12.75
N GLN A 126 -19.36 28.38 11.91
CA GLN A 126 -19.14 28.33 10.45
C GLN A 126 -18.83 29.71 9.81
N LYS A 127 -19.28 30.81 10.42
CA LYS A 127 -18.97 32.17 9.96
C LYS A 127 -17.48 32.51 9.99
N LYS A 128 -16.70 31.81 10.82
CA LYS A 128 -15.25 31.99 10.98
C LYS A 128 -14.42 31.25 9.93
N LEU A 129 -15.03 30.44 9.07
CA LEU A 129 -14.30 29.56 8.16
C LEU A 129 -13.46 30.28 7.11
N ASN A 130 -13.87 31.50 6.75
CA ASN A 130 -13.18 32.34 5.78
C ASN A 130 -12.59 33.61 6.42
N ASP A 131 -12.46 33.63 7.75
CA ASP A 131 -11.93 34.78 8.48
C ASP A 131 -10.40 34.83 8.30
N PRO A 132 -9.87 35.79 7.52
CA PRO A 132 -8.44 35.84 7.19
C PRO A 132 -7.53 36.07 8.41
N ASP A 133 -8.09 36.46 9.54
CA ASP A 133 -7.35 36.70 10.79
C ASP A 133 -7.11 35.41 11.59
N LEU A 134 -7.64 34.26 11.13
CA LEU A 134 -7.46 32.96 11.78
C LEU A 134 -6.32 32.13 11.17
N TYR A 135 -5.82 31.20 11.98
CA TYR A 135 -4.84 30.20 11.57
C TYR A 135 -5.56 29.03 10.91
N HIS A 136 -5.58 29.04 9.58
CA HIS A 136 -6.21 27.99 8.78
C HIS A 136 -5.29 26.81 8.48
N TYR A 137 -5.75 25.61 8.81
CA TYR A 137 -5.08 24.35 8.55
C TYR A 137 -5.95 23.47 7.65
N ALA A 138 -5.36 22.84 6.65
CA ALA A 138 -6.03 21.86 5.79
C ALA A 138 -5.53 20.44 6.10
N VAL A 139 -6.44 19.47 6.12
CA VAL A 139 -6.13 18.03 6.25
C VAL A 139 -6.95 17.28 5.21
N PHE A 140 -6.29 16.53 4.33
CA PHE A 140 -6.96 15.73 3.30
C PHE A 140 -6.85 14.25 3.65
N SER A 141 -7.98 13.61 3.99
CA SER A 141 -7.97 12.20 4.40
C SER A 141 -9.35 11.55 4.41
N ASN A 142 -9.34 10.24 4.26
CA ASN A 142 -10.48 9.35 4.51
C ASN A 142 -10.38 8.62 5.85
N ASN A 143 -9.30 8.84 6.60
CA ASN A 143 -9.06 8.13 7.85
C ASN A 143 -9.52 8.99 9.05
N ILE A 144 -10.62 8.56 9.67
CA ILE A 144 -11.26 9.22 10.82
C ILE A 144 -10.26 9.44 11.96
N LEU A 145 -9.49 8.41 12.32
CA LEU A 145 -8.54 8.48 13.44
C LEU A 145 -7.33 9.35 13.12
N ALA A 146 -6.84 9.30 11.88
CA ALA A 146 -5.75 10.15 11.43
C ALA A 146 -6.14 11.63 11.53
N CYS A 147 -7.33 12.00 11.02
CA CYS A 147 -7.90 13.34 11.18
C CYS A 147 -8.03 13.72 12.67
N ALA A 148 -8.55 12.82 13.50
CA ALA A 148 -8.71 13.08 14.93
C ALA A 148 -7.37 13.38 15.62
N VAL A 149 -6.33 12.61 15.31
CA VAL A 149 -5.00 12.77 15.91
C VAL A 149 -4.34 14.07 15.47
N VAL A 150 -4.30 14.38 14.17
CA VAL A 150 -3.65 15.61 13.69
C VAL A 150 -4.37 16.85 14.23
N ILE A 151 -5.71 16.85 14.24
CA ILE A 151 -6.50 17.99 14.73
C ILE A 151 -6.34 18.14 16.25
N ASN A 152 -6.51 17.07 17.03
CA ASN A 152 -6.40 17.15 18.48
C ASN A 152 -4.98 17.53 18.93
N SER A 153 -3.95 16.95 18.30
CA SER A 153 -2.56 17.26 18.64
C SER A 153 -2.21 18.73 18.32
N THR A 154 -2.73 19.26 17.20
CA THR A 154 -2.54 20.68 16.86
C THR A 154 -3.25 21.60 17.85
N ILE A 155 -4.51 21.32 18.18
CA ILE A 155 -5.30 22.14 19.11
C ILE A 155 -4.70 22.12 20.51
N SER A 156 -4.34 20.93 21.02
CA SER A 156 -3.75 20.76 22.35
C SER A 156 -2.37 21.41 22.48
N SER A 157 -1.61 21.49 21.39
CA SER A 157 -0.31 22.15 21.37
C SER A 157 -0.39 23.68 21.16
N ALA A 158 -1.57 24.20 20.81
CA ALA A 158 -1.75 25.59 20.42
C ALA A 158 -1.87 26.53 21.63
N LYS A 159 -1.32 27.74 21.50
CA LYS A 159 -1.47 28.80 22.51
C LYS A 159 -2.84 29.46 22.47
N GLU A 160 -3.40 29.65 21.28
CA GLU A 160 -4.68 30.33 21.03
C GLU A 160 -5.60 29.43 20.20
N PRO A 161 -6.17 28.35 20.77
CA PRO A 161 -6.96 27.38 20.02
C PRO A 161 -8.24 27.98 19.40
N GLU A 162 -8.80 29.04 19.97
CA GLU A 162 -9.94 29.78 19.42
C GLU A 162 -9.64 30.51 18.10
N LYS A 163 -8.36 30.69 17.77
CA LYS A 163 -7.90 31.27 16.50
C LYS A 163 -7.66 30.24 15.41
N ILE A 164 -7.93 28.96 15.68
CA ILE A 164 -7.69 27.87 14.73
C ILE A 164 -8.94 27.55 13.93
N GLY A 165 -8.79 27.49 12.61
CA GLY A 165 -9.78 26.97 11.67
C GLY A 165 -9.26 25.75 10.92
N PHE A 166 -9.88 24.59 11.12
CA PHE A 166 -9.55 23.35 10.41
C PHE A 166 -10.47 23.12 9.22
N HIS A 167 -9.87 22.78 8.09
CA HIS A 167 -10.53 22.39 6.86
C HIS A 167 -10.18 20.95 6.53
N VAL A 168 -11.09 20.04 6.83
CA VAL A 168 -10.95 18.62 6.49
C VAL A 168 -11.62 18.38 5.14
N VAL A 169 -10.88 17.80 4.20
CA VAL A 169 -11.44 17.38 2.91
C VAL A 169 -11.35 15.87 2.80
N THR A 170 -12.47 15.25 2.47
CA THR A 170 -12.64 13.79 2.42
C THR A 170 -13.54 13.42 1.24
N ASP A 171 -13.71 12.14 0.91
CA ASP A 171 -14.71 11.75 -0.09
C ASP A 171 -16.13 11.71 0.47
N TYR A 172 -17.12 11.64 -0.41
CA TYR A 172 -18.54 11.59 -0.05
C TYR A 172 -18.88 10.39 0.88
N LEU A 173 -18.16 9.28 0.78
CA LEU A 173 -18.43 8.08 1.58
C LEU A 173 -17.96 8.21 3.02
N ASN A 174 -16.85 8.92 3.23
CA ASN A 174 -16.23 9.11 4.55
C ASN A 174 -16.73 10.38 5.26
N LEU A 175 -17.31 11.34 4.52
CA LEU A 175 -17.87 12.57 5.06
C LEU A 175 -18.81 12.35 6.28
N PRO A 176 -19.84 11.48 6.23
CA PRO A 176 -20.74 11.26 7.36
C PRO A 176 -20.00 10.78 8.62
N ALA A 177 -19.09 9.82 8.47
CA ALA A 177 -18.39 9.21 9.60
C ALA A 177 -17.41 10.20 10.26
N ILE A 178 -16.64 10.95 9.46
CA ILE A 178 -15.72 11.96 9.99
C ILE A 178 -16.53 13.10 10.64
N SER A 179 -17.62 13.55 10.01
CA SER A 179 -18.50 14.56 10.61
C SER A 179 -19.05 14.10 11.95
N MET A 180 -19.61 12.89 12.03
CA MET A 180 -20.13 12.36 13.29
C MET A 180 -19.05 12.27 14.37
N TRP A 181 -17.83 11.85 14.02
CA TRP A 181 -16.73 11.80 14.99
C TRP A 181 -16.50 13.15 15.67
N PHE A 182 -16.46 14.25 14.91
CA PHE A 182 -16.25 15.59 15.46
C PHE A 182 -17.50 16.22 16.08
N LEU A 183 -18.70 15.73 15.76
CA LEU A 183 -19.91 16.09 16.50
C LEU A 183 -19.92 15.45 17.89
N LEU A 184 -19.51 14.17 17.99
CA LEU A 184 -19.36 13.46 19.27
C LEU A 184 -18.13 13.94 20.07
N ASN A 185 -17.09 14.40 19.38
CA ASN A 185 -15.85 14.87 19.97
C ASN A 185 -15.51 16.28 19.47
N PRO A 186 -16.23 17.32 19.93
CA PRO A 186 -16.03 18.68 19.46
C PRO A 186 -14.59 19.17 19.70
N PRO A 187 -13.98 19.91 18.77
CA PRO A 187 -12.59 20.39 18.85
C PRO A 187 -12.38 21.55 19.86
N GLY A 188 -13.20 21.62 20.91
CA GLY A 188 -13.17 22.68 21.92
C GLY A 188 -13.49 24.05 21.32
N LYS A 189 -12.54 24.99 21.40
CA LYS A 189 -12.70 26.37 20.91
C LYS A 189 -12.35 26.55 19.43
N ALA A 190 -11.67 25.58 18.83
CA ALA A 190 -11.30 25.64 17.42
C ALA A 190 -12.53 25.47 16.52
N THR A 191 -12.48 26.04 15.32
CA THR A 191 -13.53 25.85 14.31
C THR A 191 -13.11 24.70 13.40
N ILE A 192 -14.05 23.82 13.04
CA ILE A 192 -13.81 22.74 12.07
C ILE A 192 -14.84 22.80 10.96
N HIS A 193 -14.38 22.56 9.74
CA HIS A 193 -15.18 22.36 8.56
C HIS A 193 -14.78 21.06 7.89
N ILE A 194 -15.77 20.29 7.49
CA ILE A 194 -15.57 19.00 6.84
C ILE A 194 -16.37 19.05 5.55
N GLN A 195 -15.69 18.92 4.42
CA GLN A 195 -16.29 19.00 3.09
C GLN A 195 -15.85 17.82 2.23
N SER A 196 -16.70 17.48 1.26
CA SER A 196 -16.46 16.37 0.35
C SER A 196 -15.77 16.86 -0.93
N VAL A 197 -14.88 16.04 -1.49
CA VAL A 197 -14.22 16.33 -2.78
C VAL A 197 -15.24 16.58 -3.90
N GLU A 198 -16.37 15.90 -3.84
CA GLU A 198 -17.46 15.96 -4.78
C GLU A 198 -18.22 17.30 -4.76
N SER A 199 -18.02 18.16 -3.74
CA SER A 199 -18.56 19.52 -3.75
C SER A 199 -17.78 20.47 -4.66
N PHE A 200 -16.65 20.04 -5.23
CA PHE A 200 -15.85 20.84 -6.16
C PHE A 200 -16.22 20.52 -7.61
N ASP A 201 -17.24 21.19 -8.15
CA ASP A 201 -17.70 20.99 -9.54
C ASP A 201 -16.56 21.09 -10.57
N TRP A 202 -15.64 22.05 -10.35
CA TRP A 202 -14.47 22.28 -11.20
C TRP A 202 -13.48 21.10 -11.19
N LEU A 203 -13.39 20.37 -10.08
CA LEU A 203 -12.43 19.29 -9.92
C LEU A 203 -12.78 18.14 -10.86
N SER A 204 -14.05 17.79 -10.99
CA SER A 204 -14.49 16.75 -11.94
C SER A 204 -14.06 17.07 -13.38
N THR A 205 -14.04 18.35 -13.76
CA THR A 205 -13.65 18.79 -15.10
C THR A 205 -12.13 18.81 -15.29
N LYS A 206 -11.39 19.29 -14.28
CA LYS A 206 -9.93 19.48 -14.31
C LYS A 206 -9.16 18.18 -13.99
N TYR A 207 -9.71 17.33 -13.14
CA TYR A 207 -9.12 16.05 -12.71
C TYR A 207 -9.36 14.94 -13.74
N ASN A 208 -10.57 14.84 -14.32
CA ASN A 208 -10.86 13.82 -15.32
C ASN A 208 -10.10 14.03 -16.65
N SER A 209 -9.78 15.28 -17.01
CA SER A 209 -8.89 15.55 -18.15
C SER A 209 -7.46 15.08 -17.85
N THR A 210 -6.95 15.36 -16.65
CA THR A 210 -5.59 15.00 -16.23
C THR A 210 -5.40 13.48 -16.05
N LEU A 211 -6.37 12.76 -15.47
CA LEU A 211 -6.33 11.30 -15.31
C LEU A 211 -6.47 10.54 -16.64
N LYS A 212 -7.26 11.05 -17.60
CA LYS A 212 -7.36 10.41 -18.92
C LYS A 212 -6.05 10.48 -19.70
N GLU A 213 -5.25 11.53 -19.47
CA GLU A 213 -3.92 11.67 -20.05
C GLU A 213 -2.86 10.86 -19.30
N GLN A 214 -2.95 10.81 -17.96
CA GLN A 214 -2.08 10.01 -17.11
C GLN A 214 -2.63 8.59 -16.95
N LYS A 215 -2.32 7.71 -17.91
CA LYS A 215 -2.47 6.24 -17.79
C LYS A 215 -1.54 5.65 -16.72
N SER A 216 -1.54 6.20 -15.51
CA SER A 216 -0.85 5.63 -14.36
C SER A 216 -1.72 4.50 -13.81
N TYR A 217 -1.33 3.27 -14.09
CA TYR A 217 -1.97 2.06 -13.56
C TYR A 217 -1.63 1.83 -12.08
N ASP A 218 -0.82 2.70 -11.47
CA ASP A 218 -0.44 2.57 -10.07
C ASP A 218 -1.59 3.09 -9.17
N PRO A 219 -2.29 2.19 -8.46
CA PRO A 219 -3.44 2.58 -7.67
C PRO A 219 -3.05 3.36 -6.40
N ARG A 220 -1.75 3.59 -6.12
CA ARG A 220 -1.31 4.54 -5.09
C ARG A 220 -1.61 5.99 -5.47
N TYR A 221 -1.69 6.28 -6.77
CA TYR A 221 -1.89 7.64 -7.29
C TYR A 221 -3.29 7.86 -7.87
N SER A 222 -4.22 6.92 -7.70
CA SER A 222 -5.58 7.03 -8.24
C SER A 222 -6.51 7.90 -7.39
N SER A 223 -6.23 8.04 -6.09
CA SER A 223 -7.07 8.84 -5.18
C SER A 223 -6.98 10.33 -5.50
N ALA A 224 -8.12 10.97 -5.77
CA ALA A 224 -8.22 12.40 -6.01
C ALA A 224 -7.70 13.24 -4.85
N LEU A 225 -7.89 12.77 -3.61
CA LEU A 225 -7.41 13.43 -2.39
C LEU A 225 -5.90 13.69 -2.41
N ASN A 226 -5.13 12.76 -2.98
CA ASN A 226 -3.66 12.91 -3.06
C ASN A 226 -3.24 14.08 -3.96
N HIS A 227 -4.11 14.49 -4.89
CA HIS A 227 -3.82 15.55 -5.87
C HIS A 227 -4.43 16.90 -5.50
N LEU A 228 -5.32 16.95 -4.50
CA LEU A 228 -5.94 18.21 -4.05
C LEU A 228 -4.94 19.24 -3.55
N ARG A 229 -3.76 18.80 -3.10
CA ARG A 229 -2.68 19.70 -2.67
C ARG A 229 -2.28 20.73 -3.73
N PHE A 230 -2.45 20.41 -5.01
CA PHE A 230 -2.15 21.32 -6.13
C PHE A 230 -3.24 22.38 -6.35
N TYR A 231 -4.38 22.24 -5.70
CA TYR A 231 -5.55 23.07 -5.89
C TYR A 231 -5.97 23.79 -4.61
N LEU A 232 -5.08 23.92 -3.63
CA LEU A 232 -5.34 24.70 -2.41
C LEU A 232 -5.90 26.11 -2.70
N PRO A 233 -5.40 26.87 -3.70
CA PRO A 233 -5.99 28.18 -4.04
C PRO A 233 -7.39 28.08 -4.63
N ASP A 234 -7.69 27.03 -5.41
CA ASP A 234 -9.04 26.81 -5.97
C ASP A 234 -10.03 26.35 -4.87
N ILE A 235 -9.55 25.61 -3.86
CA ILE A 235 -10.36 25.11 -2.73
C ILE A 235 -10.62 26.21 -1.70
N PHE A 236 -9.62 27.06 -1.42
CA PHE A 236 -9.68 28.10 -0.39
C PHE A 236 -9.36 29.50 -0.95
N PRO A 237 -10.15 30.01 -1.93
CA PRO A 237 -9.83 31.25 -2.65
C PRO A 237 -9.92 32.51 -1.78
N ALA A 238 -10.63 32.44 -0.64
CA ALA A 238 -10.79 33.56 0.28
C ALA A 238 -9.59 33.73 1.25
N LEU A 239 -8.68 32.75 1.31
CA LEU A 239 -7.59 32.73 2.29
C LEU A 239 -6.26 33.18 1.65
N ASN A 240 -5.53 34.05 2.36
CA ASN A 240 -4.21 34.50 1.92
C ASN A 240 -3.10 33.48 2.20
N LYS A 241 -3.24 32.71 3.27
CA LYS A 241 -2.30 31.65 3.67
C LYS A 241 -3.07 30.49 4.27
N ILE A 242 -2.59 29.28 4.05
CA ILE A 242 -3.09 28.06 4.66
C ILE A 242 -1.92 27.10 4.90
N VAL A 243 -1.97 26.34 5.99
CA VAL A 243 -1.00 25.28 6.27
C VAL A 243 -1.63 23.94 5.96
N LEU A 244 -1.06 23.20 5.01
CA LEU A 244 -1.45 21.82 4.75
C LEU A 244 -0.70 20.91 5.73
N LEU A 245 -1.44 20.06 6.43
CA LEU A 245 -0.90 19.00 7.27
C LEU A 245 -1.27 17.64 6.66
N ASP A 246 -0.28 16.79 6.48
CA ASP A 246 -0.51 15.39 6.15
C ASP A 246 -1.22 14.68 7.31
N HIS A 247 -2.03 13.68 7.03
CA HIS A 247 -2.90 13.09 8.04
C HIS A 247 -2.14 12.18 9.03
N ASP A 248 -0.91 11.81 8.72
CA ASP A 248 -0.04 10.95 9.52
C ASP A 248 0.95 11.73 10.41
N VAL A 249 0.69 13.02 10.62
CA VAL A 249 1.50 13.87 11.50
C VAL A 249 0.88 14.04 12.89
N VAL A 250 1.74 14.24 13.89
CA VAL A 250 1.36 14.61 15.25
C VAL A 250 2.06 15.91 15.61
N VAL A 251 1.28 16.94 15.90
CA VAL A 251 1.81 18.26 16.25
C VAL A 251 2.14 18.28 17.75
N GLN A 252 3.38 18.61 18.09
CA GLN A 252 3.87 18.63 19.48
C GLN A 252 4.11 20.04 20.03
N ARG A 253 4.00 21.07 19.17
CA ARG A 253 4.25 22.47 19.53
C ARG A 253 3.36 23.40 18.73
N ASP A 254 3.15 24.58 19.29
CA ASP A 254 2.40 25.67 18.68
C ASP A 254 2.97 26.03 17.29
N LEU A 255 2.11 25.98 16.27
CA LEU A 255 2.49 26.20 14.86
C LEU A 255 2.31 27.65 14.41
N THR A 256 1.80 28.55 15.26
CA THR A 256 1.50 29.95 14.90
C THR A 256 2.70 30.69 14.32
N GLY A 257 3.92 30.32 14.74
CA GLY A 257 5.17 30.87 14.20
C GLY A 257 5.30 30.73 12.68
N ILE A 258 4.68 29.72 12.06
CA ILE A 258 4.70 29.50 10.60
C ILE A 258 4.05 30.66 9.84
N TRP A 259 3.02 31.31 10.40
CA TRP A 259 2.33 32.43 9.75
C TRP A 259 3.22 33.66 9.57
N SER A 260 4.19 33.83 10.46
CA SER A 260 5.16 34.93 10.44
C SER A 260 6.31 34.75 9.46
N VAL A 261 6.42 33.59 8.80
CA VAL A 261 7.47 33.31 7.84
C VAL A 261 7.32 34.22 6.61
N ASP A 262 8.39 34.95 6.29
CA ASP A 262 8.51 35.70 5.05
C ASP A 262 8.77 34.74 3.88
N MET A 263 7.79 34.65 2.98
CA MET A 263 7.84 33.77 1.82
C MET A 263 8.64 34.38 0.66
N LYS A 264 9.12 35.62 0.75
CA LYS A 264 9.96 36.30 -0.27
C LYS A 264 9.37 36.22 -1.69
N GLY A 265 8.05 36.37 -1.79
CA GLY A 265 7.31 36.27 -3.05
C GLY A 265 7.17 34.86 -3.63
N LYS A 266 7.49 33.79 -2.87
CA LYS A 266 7.24 32.40 -3.25
C LYS A 266 5.80 32.00 -2.94
N VAL A 267 5.27 31.05 -3.72
CA VAL A 267 3.87 30.58 -3.62
C VAL A 267 3.68 29.61 -2.45
N ASN A 268 4.71 28.83 -2.12
CA ASN A 268 4.67 27.84 -1.05
C ASN A 268 5.97 27.85 -0.23
N ALA A 269 5.86 27.43 1.02
CA ALA A 269 6.97 27.12 1.91
C ALA A 269 6.84 25.66 2.38
N ALA A 270 7.95 24.96 2.54
CA ALA A 270 8.00 23.57 2.96
C ALA A 270 9.22 23.33 3.86
N VAL A 271 9.20 22.23 4.61
CA VAL A 271 10.33 21.81 5.45
C VAL A 271 11.45 21.27 4.55
N GLU A 272 12.67 21.74 4.80
CA GLU A 272 13.85 21.24 4.08
C GLU A 272 14.12 19.78 4.45
N THR A 273 14.12 18.92 3.46
CA THR A 273 14.40 17.47 3.58
C THR A 273 15.69 17.08 2.86
N CYS A 274 16.48 18.07 2.48
CA CYS A 274 17.55 17.89 1.51
C CYS A 274 18.95 17.98 2.13
N ARG A 275 19.20 17.10 3.09
CA ARG A 275 20.52 16.90 3.68
C ARG A 275 21.05 15.56 3.21
N GLU A 276 22.20 15.53 2.54
CA GLU A 276 22.76 14.30 1.92
C GLU A 276 22.92 13.13 2.91
N SER A 277 23.06 13.42 4.20
CA SER A 277 23.15 12.42 5.27
C SER A 277 21.79 11.84 5.73
N GLU A 278 20.67 12.39 5.28
CA GLU A 278 19.33 11.98 5.70
C GLU A 278 18.70 11.01 4.71
N ALA A 279 17.97 10.01 5.22
CA ALA A 279 17.30 9.00 4.41
C ALA A 279 16.21 9.59 3.47
N SER A 280 15.74 10.80 3.78
CA SER A 280 14.80 11.62 3.01
C SER A 280 15.43 12.32 1.81
N PHE A 281 16.77 12.31 1.67
CA PHE A 281 17.44 12.96 0.56
C PHE A 281 16.97 12.38 -0.78
N ARG A 282 16.38 13.24 -1.59
CA ARG A 282 15.88 12.91 -2.93
C ARG A 282 16.11 14.09 -3.85
N THR A 283 16.65 13.81 -5.02
CA THR A 283 16.88 14.79 -6.09
C THR A 283 15.96 14.54 -7.26
N MET A 284 15.64 15.59 -8.01
CA MET A 284 14.65 15.55 -9.09
C MET A 284 14.94 14.44 -10.12
N HIS A 285 16.21 14.14 -10.42
CA HIS A 285 16.58 13.08 -11.36
C HIS A 285 16.16 11.66 -10.93
N MET A 286 15.86 11.45 -9.66
CA MET A 286 15.39 10.17 -9.14
C MET A 286 13.93 9.88 -9.54
N PHE A 287 13.17 10.92 -9.89
CA PHE A 287 11.74 10.82 -10.20
C PHE A 287 11.41 11.14 -11.66
N LEU A 288 12.20 12.02 -12.29
CA LEU A 288 11.95 12.50 -13.64
C LEU A 288 13.04 12.00 -14.59
N ASN A 289 12.63 11.63 -15.81
CA ASN A 289 13.57 11.25 -16.86
C ASN A 289 14.15 12.51 -17.53
N PHE A 290 15.32 12.95 -17.07
CA PHE A 290 16.04 14.09 -17.65
C PHE A 290 16.66 13.82 -19.03
N SER A 291 16.49 12.63 -19.60
CA SER A 291 16.73 12.41 -21.03
C SER A 291 15.70 13.14 -21.89
N ASP A 292 14.54 13.53 -21.32
CA ASP A 292 13.56 14.40 -21.97
C ASP A 292 14.08 15.85 -22.06
N PRO A 293 14.28 16.40 -23.27
CA PRO A 293 14.78 17.76 -23.46
C PRO A 293 13.87 18.84 -22.84
N PHE A 294 12.56 18.60 -22.77
CA PHE A 294 11.62 19.54 -22.16
C PHE A 294 11.87 19.67 -20.66
N LEU A 295 12.06 18.54 -19.98
CA LEU A 295 12.34 18.52 -18.54
C LEU A 295 13.73 19.08 -18.25
N ALA A 296 14.75 18.70 -19.02
CA ALA A 296 16.12 19.21 -18.87
C ALA A 296 16.23 20.73 -19.08
N LYS A 297 15.36 21.32 -19.91
CA LYS A 297 15.34 22.77 -20.13
C LYS A 297 14.61 23.54 -19.01
N LYS A 298 13.60 22.94 -18.39
CA LYS A 298 12.75 23.60 -17.39
C LYS A 298 13.17 23.36 -15.94
N PHE A 299 13.79 22.23 -15.65
CA PHE A 299 14.11 21.80 -14.29
C PHE A 299 15.59 21.49 -14.14
N ASN A 300 16.11 21.65 -12.92
CA ASN A 300 17.46 21.22 -12.57
C ASN A 300 17.41 19.78 -12.03
N ALA A 301 18.15 18.86 -12.66
CA ALA A 301 18.22 17.45 -12.27
C ALA A 301 18.74 17.24 -10.82
N ASN A 302 19.59 18.15 -10.36
CA ASN A 302 20.17 18.13 -9.02
C ASN A 302 19.35 18.96 -8.02
N ALA A 303 18.20 19.52 -8.44
CA ALA A 303 17.32 20.19 -7.50
C ALA A 303 16.82 19.18 -6.47
N CYS A 304 16.90 19.60 -5.22
CA CYS A 304 16.26 18.93 -4.10
C CYS A 304 14.76 18.83 -4.30
N THR A 305 14.21 17.63 -4.14
CA THR A 305 12.77 17.48 -3.96
C THR A 305 12.46 17.67 -2.49
N TRP A 306 11.39 18.40 -2.21
CA TRP A 306 10.86 18.48 -0.86
C TRP A 306 9.83 17.39 -0.68
N ALA A 307 10.05 16.52 0.31
CA ALA A 307 8.99 15.65 0.78
C ALA A 307 7.97 16.49 1.56
N PHE A 308 6.72 16.20 1.30
CA PHE A 308 5.55 16.64 2.04
C PHE A 308 4.91 15.38 2.60
#